data_AF-A0A9E5LQ42-F1
#
_entry.id   AF-A0A9E5LQ42-F1
#
_cell.length_a   1.000
_cell.length_b   1.000
_cell.length_c   1.000
_cell.angle_alpha   90.00
_cell.angle_beta   90.00
_cell.angle_gamma   90.00
#
_symmetry.space_group_name_H-M   'P 1'
#
loop_
_entity.id
_entity.type
_entity.pdbx_description
1 polymer ?
#
loop_
_entity_poly.entity_id
_entity_poly.type
_entity_poly.pdbx_seq_one_letter_code
_entity_poly.pdbx_strand_id
1 'polypeptide(L)'
;PKSMAEKPKSLDEVDPKLLATYDKLGIPLKEQMLLAGVETADTVEQGERKVAVDAVFDSVSVGTTFQKELKSAGVIFCSISEAIKEHPELVKKYLGSVVPVTDNYYDRSKVMWTQVETGSAVTWKYPSCILRGDDSQGEFYSIAITNNHQQADTGTKMVHLGKNTKSRIVSKGISAGFAQNTYRGLVSMHPKAKASRNYTQCDSLLIGDKCGAHTVPYIEVKNNSSRVEHEATTSKVDDDQLFYCRQRGMDEEEAVALVVNGFCKDVLQALPMEFAMEAQQLVAISLEGSVG
;
A
#
# COMPACT_ATOMS: atom_id res chain seq x y z
N PRO A 1 -15.00 1.40 -21.51
CA PRO A 1 -16.14 0.46 -21.34
C PRO A 1 -17.31 0.83 -22.26
N LYS A 2 -17.89 -0.15 -22.98
CA LYS A 2 -19.23 0.01 -23.58
C LYS A 2 -20.21 0.39 -22.47
N SER A 3 -21.20 1.21 -22.78
CA SER A 3 -22.20 1.70 -21.83
C SER A 3 -22.69 0.58 -20.91
N MET A 4 -22.78 0.85 -19.61
CA MET A 4 -23.39 0.00 -18.56
C MET A 4 -24.91 -0.23 -18.76
N ALA A 5 -25.38 -0.32 -20.01
CA ALA A 5 -26.78 -0.54 -20.36
C ALA A 5 -27.17 -2.02 -20.30
N GLU A 6 -26.22 -2.93 -20.51
CA GLU A 6 -26.38 -4.38 -20.37
C GLU A 6 -25.24 -4.92 -19.49
N LYS A 7 -25.60 -5.53 -18.36
CA LYS A 7 -24.65 -6.22 -17.48
C LYS A 7 -24.31 -7.57 -18.11
N PRO A 8 -23.04 -8.02 -18.11
CA PRO A 8 -22.68 -9.32 -18.65
C PRO A 8 -23.36 -10.44 -17.85
N LYS A 9 -23.78 -11.51 -18.53
CA LYS A 9 -24.46 -12.67 -17.92
C LYS A 9 -23.50 -13.75 -17.48
N SER A 10 -22.27 -13.73 -18.00
CA SER A 10 -21.20 -14.66 -17.67
C SER A 10 -19.83 -13.98 -17.83
N LEU A 11 -18.78 -14.60 -17.27
CA LEU A 11 -17.40 -14.14 -17.45
C LEU A 11 -16.98 -14.13 -18.94
N ASP A 12 -17.57 -14.97 -19.78
CA ASP A 12 -17.24 -15.06 -21.21
C ASP A 12 -17.65 -13.81 -22.01
N GLU A 13 -18.56 -13.00 -21.46
CA GLU A 13 -19.00 -11.72 -22.05
C GLU A 13 -18.14 -10.53 -21.61
N VAL A 14 -17.18 -10.77 -20.70
CA VAL A 14 -16.26 -9.77 -20.17
C VAL A 14 -15.04 -9.65 -21.09
N ASP A 15 -14.47 -8.45 -21.21
CA ASP A 15 -13.28 -8.23 -22.05
C ASP A 15 -12.15 -9.19 -21.63
N PRO A 16 -11.61 -10.02 -22.54
CA PRO A 16 -10.53 -10.96 -22.23
C PRO A 16 -9.30 -10.30 -21.61
N LYS A 17 -9.02 -9.03 -21.92
CA LYS A 17 -7.92 -8.27 -21.30
C LYS A 17 -8.18 -7.97 -19.83
N LEU A 18 -9.44 -7.76 -19.46
CA LEU A 18 -9.86 -7.52 -18.08
C LEU A 18 -9.68 -8.80 -17.25
N LEU A 19 -10.15 -9.94 -17.77
CA LEU A 19 -9.99 -11.25 -17.15
C LEU A 19 -8.51 -11.62 -16.98
N ALA A 20 -7.70 -11.43 -18.02
CA ALA A 20 -6.26 -11.64 -17.94
C ALA A 20 -5.58 -10.72 -16.91
N THR A 21 -6.09 -9.51 -16.71
CA THR A 21 -5.61 -8.59 -15.68
C THR A 21 -5.99 -9.08 -14.29
N TYR A 22 -7.22 -9.55 -14.10
CA TYR A 22 -7.67 -10.09 -12.81
C TYR A 22 -6.95 -11.37 -12.42
N ASP A 23 -6.73 -12.27 -13.38
CA ASP A 23 -5.89 -13.47 -13.19
C ASP A 23 -4.47 -13.08 -12.80
N LYS A 24 -3.88 -12.08 -13.47
CA LYS A 24 -2.54 -11.58 -13.15
C LYS A 24 -2.46 -10.91 -11.78
N LEU A 25 -3.54 -10.28 -11.32
CA LEU A 25 -3.63 -9.68 -9.98
C LEU A 25 -3.96 -10.72 -8.89
N GLY A 26 -4.16 -11.99 -9.25
CA GLY A 26 -4.49 -13.06 -8.30
C GLY A 26 -5.91 -12.96 -7.72
N ILE A 27 -6.81 -12.21 -8.37
CA ILE A 27 -8.16 -11.99 -7.86
C ILE A 27 -8.98 -13.28 -8.01
N PRO A 28 -9.58 -13.82 -6.94
CA PRO A 28 -10.34 -15.07 -7.01
C PRO A 28 -11.51 -14.99 -7.99
N LEU A 29 -11.80 -16.09 -8.71
CA LEU A 29 -12.80 -16.14 -9.79
C LEU A 29 -14.19 -15.59 -9.39
N LYS A 30 -14.61 -15.82 -8.14
CA LYS A 30 -15.87 -15.27 -7.59
C LYS A 30 -15.85 -13.74 -7.48
N GLU A 31 -14.70 -13.20 -7.12
CA GLU A 31 -14.46 -11.76 -7.01
C GLU A 31 -14.30 -11.15 -8.40
N GLN A 32 -13.68 -11.86 -9.35
CA GLN A 32 -13.67 -11.46 -10.76
C GLN A 32 -15.09 -11.31 -11.34
N MET A 33 -16.00 -12.25 -11.04
CA MET A 33 -17.41 -12.17 -11.47
C MET A 33 -18.11 -10.93 -10.92
N LEU A 34 -17.83 -10.58 -9.67
CA LEU A 34 -18.36 -9.38 -9.02
C LEU A 34 -17.77 -8.10 -9.64
N LEU A 35 -16.44 -8.05 -9.78
CA LEU A 35 -15.71 -6.92 -10.36
C LEU A 35 -16.04 -6.69 -11.84
N ALA A 36 -16.40 -7.74 -12.56
CA ALA A 36 -16.83 -7.67 -13.95
C ALA A 36 -18.33 -7.36 -14.12
N GLY A 37 -19.08 -7.25 -13.01
CA GLY A 37 -20.50 -6.87 -13.02
C GLY A 37 -21.46 -7.95 -13.54
N VAL A 38 -21.11 -9.24 -13.38
CA VAL A 38 -21.90 -10.36 -13.89
C VAL A 38 -23.25 -10.50 -13.15
N GLU A 39 -24.38 -10.66 -13.88
CA GLU A 39 -25.77 -10.62 -13.35
C GLU A 39 -26.05 -11.57 -12.16
N THR A 40 -25.27 -12.63 -11.96
CA THR A 40 -25.44 -13.60 -10.85
C THR A 40 -24.99 -13.07 -9.48
N ALA A 41 -24.52 -11.83 -9.38
CA ALA A 41 -23.97 -11.25 -8.15
C ALA A 41 -24.98 -11.09 -7.00
N ASP A 42 -26.29 -11.05 -7.29
CA ASP A 42 -27.33 -10.83 -6.27
C ASP A 42 -27.73 -12.10 -5.49
N THR A 43 -27.25 -13.29 -5.88
CA THR A 43 -27.62 -14.59 -5.27
C THR A 43 -26.45 -15.43 -4.75
N VAL A 44 -25.27 -14.84 -4.59
CA VAL A 44 -24.13 -15.60 -4.05
C VAL A 44 -24.32 -15.82 -2.54
N GLU A 45 -24.73 -17.04 -2.16
CA GLU A 45 -24.63 -17.50 -0.78
C GLU A 45 -23.17 -17.33 -0.29
N GLN A 46 -23.06 -16.55 0.79
CA GLN A 46 -21.83 -16.05 1.38
C GLN A 46 -20.97 -17.20 1.94
N GLY A 47 -19.86 -17.48 1.26
CA GLY A 47 -18.75 -18.23 1.85
C GLY A 47 -17.79 -17.30 2.59
N GLU A 48 -17.66 -17.50 3.90
CA GLU A 48 -16.62 -17.09 4.89
C GLU A 48 -15.99 -15.67 4.91
N ARG A 49 -15.97 -14.91 3.82
CA ARG A 49 -15.37 -13.57 3.77
C ARG A 49 -16.37 -12.51 4.26
N LYS A 50 -16.07 -11.85 5.38
CA LYS A 50 -16.83 -10.70 5.93
C LYS A 50 -16.07 -9.38 5.72
N VAL A 51 -15.48 -9.17 4.56
CA VAL A 51 -14.79 -7.92 4.21
C VAL A 51 -15.62 -7.16 3.20
N ALA A 52 -15.91 -5.90 3.51
CA ALA A 52 -16.59 -5.00 2.60
C ALA A 52 -15.60 -4.45 1.57
N VAL A 53 -15.87 -4.73 0.31
CA VAL A 53 -15.08 -4.30 -0.86
C VAL A 53 -15.92 -3.36 -1.71
N ASP A 54 -15.33 -2.22 -2.09
CA ASP A 54 -15.83 -1.30 -3.12
C ASP A 54 -14.88 -1.39 -4.31
N ALA A 55 -15.42 -1.82 -5.44
CA ALA A 55 -14.69 -2.06 -6.67
C ALA A 55 -14.77 -0.83 -7.56
N VAL A 56 -13.62 -0.23 -7.89
CA VAL A 56 -13.57 0.91 -8.81
C VAL A 56 -12.75 0.54 -10.03
N PHE A 57 -13.35 0.66 -11.22
CA PHE A 57 -12.67 0.50 -12.49
C PHE A 57 -12.71 1.81 -13.26
N ASP A 58 -11.55 2.29 -13.70
CA ASP A 58 -11.33 3.65 -14.19
C ASP A 58 -11.81 4.73 -13.18
N SER A 59 -12.95 5.35 -13.46
CA SER A 59 -13.57 6.41 -12.66
C SER A 59 -14.98 6.05 -12.17
N VAL A 60 -15.37 4.77 -12.31
CA VAL A 60 -16.73 4.29 -12.03
C VAL A 60 -16.67 3.20 -10.98
N SER A 61 -17.44 3.35 -9.89
CA SER A 61 -17.66 2.25 -8.94
C SER A 61 -18.50 1.18 -9.66
N VAL A 62 -17.97 -0.04 -9.69
CA VAL A 62 -18.55 -1.20 -10.38
C VAL A 62 -19.44 -2.00 -9.43
N GLY A 63 -19.16 -1.97 -8.13
CA GLY A 63 -19.99 -2.61 -7.13
C GLY A 63 -19.46 -2.47 -5.71
N THR A 64 -20.38 -2.30 -4.77
CA THR A 64 -20.09 -2.21 -3.33
C THR A 64 -20.79 -3.35 -2.60
N THR A 65 -20.04 -4.13 -1.81
CA THR A 65 -20.58 -5.27 -1.04
C THR A 65 -21.08 -4.85 0.34
N PHE A 66 -21.95 -5.66 0.95
CA PHE A 66 -22.43 -5.52 2.34
C PHE A 66 -23.16 -4.20 2.72
N GLN A 67 -23.60 -3.40 1.75
CA GLN A 67 -24.22 -2.09 2.01
C GLN A 67 -25.37 -2.12 3.03
N LYS A 68 -26.29 -3.09 2.97
CA LYS A 68 -27.45 -3.15 3.88
C LYS A 68 -27.03 -3.43 5.33
N GLU A 69 -26.12 -4.37 5.52
CA GLU A 69 -25.61 -4.77 6.83
C GLU A 69 -24.76 -3.64 7.45
N LEU A 70 -23.88 -3.03 6.65
CA LEU A 70 -23.07 -1.88 7.06
C LEU A 70 -23.95 -0.69 7.45
N LYS A 71 -24.98 -0.38 6.65
CA LYS A 71 -25.93 0.69 6.96
C LYS A 71 -26.69 0.45 8.26
N SER A 72 -27.03 -0.82 8.55
CA SER A 72 -27.68 -1.18 9.82
C SER A 72 -26.76 -1.00 11.04
N ALA A 73 -25.44 -1.14 10.84
CA ALA A 73 -24.43 -0.86 11.86
C ALA A 73 -24.01 0.63 11.93
N GLY A 74 -24.62 1.50 11.11
CA GLY A 74 -24.30 2.93 11.04
C GLY A 74 -23.04 3.26 10.21
N VAL A 75 -22.50 2.31 9.45
CA VAL A 75 -21.35 2.50 8.57
C VAL A 75 -21.83 3.01 7.20
N ILE A 76 -21.25 4.12 6.74
CA ILE A 76 -21.48 4.66 5.38
C ILE A 76 -20.35 4.15 4.48
N PHE A 77 -20.67 3.19 3.61
CA PHE A 77 -19.75 2.59 2.65
C PHE A 77 -20.34 2.71 1.24
N CYS A 78 -19.92 3.74 0.51
CA CYS A 78 -20.41 4.07 -0.82
C CYS A 78 -19.36 4.88 -1.59
N SER A 79 -19.57 5.04 -2.90
CA SER A 79 -18.70 5.86 -3.74
C SER A 79 -18.75 7.34 -3.33
N ILE A 80 -17.69 8.11 -3.62
CA ILE A 80 -17.68 9.55 -3.31
C ILE A 80 -18.84 10.30 -3.99
N SER A 81 -19.24 9.86 -5.19
CA SER A 81 -20.37 10.41 -5.94
C SER A 81 -21.71 10.20 -5.24
N GLU A 82 -21.90 9.04 -4.61
CA GLU A 82 -23.09 8.74 -3.78
C GLU A 82 -23.03 9.49 -2.45
N ALA A 83 -21.86 9.52 -1.80
CA ALA A 83 -21.66 10.26 -0.56
C ALA A 83 -22.01 11.75 -0.72
N ILE A 84 -21.66 12.38 -1.85
CA ILE A 84 -22.02 13.77 -2.15
C ILE A 84 -23.54 13.97 -2.24
N LYS A 85 -24.28 13.00 -2.79
CA LYS A 85 -25.73 13.08 -2.99
C LYS A 85 -26.51 12.75 -1.71
N GLU A 86 -26.14 11.66 -1.05
CA GLU A 86 -26.89 11.10 0.09
C GLU A 86 -26.45 11.68 1.45
N HIS A 87 -25.18 12.10 1.55
CA HIS A 87 -24.58 12.60 2.78
C HIS A 87 -23.83 13.95 2.57
N PRO A 88 -24.44 14.95 1.89
CA PRO A 88 -23.75 16.19 1.52
C PRO A 88 -23.19 16.93 2.73
N GLU A 89 -23.89 16.90 3.88
CA GLU A 89 -23.46 17.57 5.10
C GLU A 89 -22.17 16.95 5.68
N LEU A 90 -22.04 15.62 5.65
CA LEU A 90 -20.84 14.93 6.12
C LEU A 90 -19.68 15.13 5.15
N VAL A 91 -19.93 15.04 3.85
CA VAL A 91 -18.90 15.27 2.84
C VAL A 91 -18.42 16.71 2.92
N LYS A 92 -19.30 17.71 2.99
CA LYS A 92 -18.93 19.12 3.12
C LYS A 92 -18.14 19.40 4.41
N LYS A 93 -18.45 18.69 5.51
CA LYS A 93 -17.74 18.82 6.78
C LYS A 93 -16.31 18.24 6.74
N TYR A 94 -16.11 17.11 6.07
CA TYR A 94 -14.85 16.35 6.15
C TYR A 94 -14.00 16.36 4.87
N LEU A 95 -14.57 16.65 3.70
CA LEU A 95 -13.84 16.71 2.44
C LEU A 95 -12.85 17.88 2.50
N GLY A 96 -11.56 17.56 2.38
CA GLY A 96 -10.49 18.52 2.62
C GLY A 96 -10.34 18.90 4.09
N SER A 97 -10.68 18.05 5.06
CA SER A 97 -10.37 18.27 6.51
C SER A 97 -9.06 17.60 6.98
N VAL A 98 -8.68 16.47 6.37
CA VAL A 98 -7.37 15.82 6.56
C VAL A 98 -6.30 16.41 5.65
N VAL A 99 -6.68 16.90 4.46
CA VAL A 99 -5.83 17.68 3.54
C VAL A 99 -6.37 19.12 3.31
N PRO A 100 -6.40 20.00 4.34
CA PRO A 100 -6.46 21.46 4.23
C PRO A 100 -5.31 22.17 4.97
N VAL A 101 -5.22 23.48 4.74
CA VAL A 101 -4.16 24.38 5.22
C VAL A 101 -4.09 24.52 6.76
N THR A 102 -5.10 24.13 7.56
CA THR A 102 -5.18 24.63 8.96
C THR A 102 -5.71 23.75 10.10
N ASP A 103 -6.23 22.51 9.97
CA ASP A 103 -6.85 21.88 11.15
C ASP A 103 -6.76 20.36 11.37
N ASN A 104 -6.64 19.94 12.64
CA ASN A 104 -6.94 18.61 13.23
C ASN A 104 -6.59 18.58 14.75
N TYR A 105 -7.57 18.76 15.64
CA TYR A 105 -7.39 19.06 17.08
C TYR A 105 -7.55 17.84 18.04
N TYR A 106 -7.52 16.59 17.58
CA TYR A 106 -7.78 15.43 18.47
C TYR A 106 -6.52 14.79 19.06
N ASP A 107 -6.46 14.72 20.40
CA ASP A 107 -5.43 14.01 21.17
C ASP A 107 -5.58 12.49 21.08
N ARG A 108 -4.47 11.74 21.18
CA ARG A 108 -4.38 10.27 21.17
C ARG A 108 -4.88 9.57 19.89
N SER A 109 -4.92 10.28 18.76
CA SER A 109 -5.24 9.65 17.47
C SER A 109 -4.13 8.72 16.99
N LYS A 110 -4.49 7.65 16.27
CA LYS A 110 -3.54 6.72 15.64
C LYS A 110 -3.89 6.55 14.16
N VAL A 111 -2.90 6.72 13.30
CA VAL A 111 -3.00 6.49 11.85
C VAL A 111 -1.90 5.51 11.44
N MET A 112 -2.26 4.54 10.59
CA MET A 112 -1.33 3.56 10.04
C MET A 112 -1.51 3.50 8.53
N TRP A 113 -0.41 3.66 7.81
CA TRP A 113 -0.32 3.45 6.37
C TRP A 113 0.38 2.12 6.12
N THR A 114 -0.24 1.25 5.33
CA THR A 114 0.39 0.02 4.85
C THR A 114 0.16 -0.07 3.36
N GLN A 115 1.23 -0.22 2.59
CA GLN A 115 1.15 -0.19 1.13
C GLN A 115 2.15 -1.14 0.48
N VAL A 116 1.74 -1.70 -0.65
CA VAL A 116 2.56 -2.52 -1.54
C VAL A 116 2.36 -2.01 -2.94
N GLU A 117 3.45 -1.66 -3.62
CA GLU A 117 3.39 -1.03 -4.93
C GLU A 117 4.37 -1.63 -5.92
N THR A 118 3.89 -1.74 -7.15
CA THR A 118 4.60 -2.34 -8.27
C THR A 118 4.00 -1.86 -9.60
N GLY A 119 4.69 -2.15 -10.71
CA GLY A 119 4.11 -2.12 -12.05
C GLY A 119 4.05 -0.74 -12.73
N SER A 120 4.18 0.35 -11.99
CA SER A 120 4.14 1.71 -12.54
C SER A 120 5.46 2.09 -13.22
N ALA A 121 5.39 2.79 -14.37
CA ALA A 121 6.58 3.33 -15.03
C ALA A 121 7.29 4.37 -14.16
N VAL A 122 6.51 5.27 -13.56
CA VAL A 122 6.98 6.27 -12.58
C VAL A 122 6.00 6.28 -11.41
N THR A 123 6.53 6.12 -10.20
CA THR A 123 5.75 6.25 -8.95
C THR A 123 6.25 7.45 -8.18
N TRP A 124 5.36 8.38 -7.82
CA TRP A 124 5.70 9.53 -7.00
C TRP A 124 4.68 9.72 -5.88
N LYS A 125 5.07 9.43 -4.63
CA LYS A 125 4.13 9.47 -3.49
C LYS A 125 4.80 9.83 -2.18
N TYR A 126 4.06 10.55 -1.33
CA TYR A 126 4.47 10.86 0.04
C TYR A 126 3.28 10.84 1.02
N PRO A 127 2.68 9.66 1.32
CA PRO A 127 1.71 9.56 2.40
C PRO A 127 2.26 10.19 3.68
N SER A 128 1.46 11.03 4.32
CA SER A 128 1.94 11.91 5.37
C SER A 128 1.05 11.81 6.60
N CYS A 129 1.66 11.87 7.78
CA CYS A 129 0.96 11.97 9.06
C CYS A 129 1.29 13.32 9.71
N ILE A 130 0.26 14.11 9.97
CA ILE A 130 0.37 15.32 10.78
C ILE A 130 -0.11 14.98 12.19
N LEU A 131 0.84 14.72 13.08
CA LEU A 131 0.62 14.34 14.48
C LEU A 131 0.39 15.60 15.32
N ARG A 132 -0.81 16.16 15.19
CA ARG A 132 -1.17 17.44 15.81
C ARG A 132 -1.58 17.32 17.28
N GLY A 133 -2.37 16.32 17.63
CA GLY A 133 -2.80 16.09 19.01
C GLY A 133 -1.69 15.51 19.89
N ASP A 134 -1.78 15.77 21.19
CA ASP A 134 -0.88 15.18 22.18
C ASP A 134 -1.09 13.65 22.20
N ASP A 135 -0.01 12.89 22.43
CA ASP A 135 0.03 11.42 22.44
C ASP A 135 -0.42 10.73 21.13
N SER A 136 -0.51 11.48 20.02
CA SER A 136 -0.86 10.91 18.70
C SER A 136 0.25 10.05 18.10
N GLN A 137 -0.14 9.07 17.28
CA GLN A 137 0.73 8.05 16.72
C GLN A 137 0.56 7.90 15.21
N GLY A 138 1.68 7.85 14.48
CA GLY A 138 1.72 7.65 13.04
C GLY A 138 2.61 6.48 12.66
N GLU A 139 2.08 5.53 11.91
CA GLU A 139 2.85 4.39 11.42
C GLU A 139 2.81 4.33 9.89
N PHE A 140 3.93 3.94 9.29
CA PHE A 140 4.06 3.79 7.85
C PHE A 140 4.87 2.55 7.54
N TYR A 141 4.27 1.63 6.80
CA TYR A 141 4.86 0.39 6.32
C TYR A 141 4.72 0.36 4.80
N SER A 142 5.84 0.24 4.08
CA SER A 142 5.83 0.33 2.62
C SER A 142 6.74 -0.71 1.99
N ILE A 143 6.21 -1.40 0.98
CA ILE A 143 6.99 -2.17 0.01
C ILE A 143 6.88 -1.45 -1.33
N ALA A 144 8.02 -1.12 -1.94
CA ALA A 144 8.10 -0.53 -3.27
C ALA A 144 9.00 -1.39 -4.15
N ILE A 145 8.43 -1.97 -5.21
CA ILE A 145 9.15 -2.83 -6.16
C ILE A 145 9.31 -2.08 -7.46
N THR A 146 10.54 -2.00 -7.96
CA THR A 146 10.82 -1.48 -9.30
C THR A 146 11.66 -2.46 -10.09
N ASN A 147 11.26 -2.68 -11.35
CA ASN A 147 11.94 -3.57 -12.28
C ASN A 147 12.04 -2.91 -13.67
N ASN A 148 12.78 -3.53 -14.60
CA ASN A 148 13.02 -3.03 -15.95
C ASN A 148 13.64 -1.62 -15.93
N HIS A 149 12.93 -0.62 -16.43
CA HIS A 149 13.36 0.79 -16.45
C HIS A 149 12.45 1.67 -15.58
N GLN A 150 11.74 1.07 -14.62
CA GLN A 150 10.83 1.79 -13.74
C GLN A 150 11.57 2.74 -12.80
N GLN A 151 10.90 3.82 -12.42
CA GLN A 151 11.38 4.81 -11.48
C GLN A 151 10.39 4.98 -10.33
N ALA A 152 10.89 4.98 -9.11
CA ALA A 152 10.07 5.25 -7.93
C ALA A 152 10.77 6.30 -7.07
N ASP A 153 10.08 7.40 -6.77
CA ASP A 153 10.43 8.31 -5.67
C ASP A 153 9.28 8.27 -4.66
N THR A 154 9.51 7.51 -3.60
CA THR A 154 8.47 7.14 -2.65
C THR A 154 8.94 7.39 -1.24
N GLY A 155 8.02 7.70 -0.35
CA GLY A 155 8.33 7.69 1.07
C GLY A 155 7.21 8.31 1.87
N THR A 156 7.56 8.96 2.98
CA THR A 156 6.56 9.46 3.91
C THR A 156 7.01 10.73 4.60
N LYS A 157 6.04 11.51 5.11
CA LYS A 157 6.33 12.68 5.94
C LYS A 157 5.63 12.53 7.29
N MET A 158 6.42 12.43 8.35
CA MET A 158 5.95 12.43 9.73
C MET A 158 6.19 13.82 10.34
N VAL A 159 5.11 14.57 10.54
CA VAL A 159 5.16 15.93 11.11
C VAL A 159 4.61 15.90 12.53
N HIS A 160 5.49 16.02 13.52
CA HIS A 160 5.16 16.02 14.93
C HIS A 160 4.92 17.45 15.43
N LEU A 161 3.69 17.74 15.87
CA LEU A 161 3.32 19.04 16.44
C LEU A 161 2.92 18.93 17.92
N GLY A 162 2.18 17.88 18.29
CA GLY A 162 1.75 17.58 19.65
C GLY A 162 2.86 16.97 20.52
N LYS A 163 2.69 17.03 21.84
CA LYS A 163 3.59 16.41 22.82
C LYS A 163 3.46 14.89 22.83
N ASN A 164 4.51 14.19 23.23
CA ASN A 164 4.56 12.73 23.38
C ASN A 164 4.17 11.95 22.10
N THR A 165 4.22 12.60 20.94
CA THR A 165 3.82 11.98 19.68
C THR A 165 4.83 10.93 19.25
N LYS A 166 4.35 9.84 18.66
CA LYS A 166 5.20 8.71 18.23
C LYS A 166 5.05 8.46 16.75
N SER A 167 6.15 8.16 16.06
CA SER A 167 6.07 7.65 14.70
C SER A 167 7.02 6.48 14.46
N ARG A 168 6.57 5.56 13.61
CA ARG A 168 7.36 4.44 13.12
C ARG A 168 7.28 4.39 11.61
N ILE A 169 8.44 4.35 10.95
CA ILE A 169 8.55 4.25 9.51
C ILE A 169 9.35 2.99 9.20
N VAL A 170 8.78 2.08 8.42
CA VAL A 170 9.46 0.91 7.88
C VAL A 170 9.26 0.91 6.37
N SER A 171 10.34 1.14 5.63
CA SER A 171 10.33 1.13 4.17
C SER A 171 11.24 0.02 3.66
N LYS A 172 10.69 -0.83 2.80
CA LYS A 172 11.40 -1.91 2.10
C LYS A 172 11.37 -1.60 0.60
N GLY A 173 12.48 -1.12 0.06
CA GLY A 173 12.64 -0.85 -1.37
C GLY A 173 13.30 -2.05 -2.05
N ILE A 174 12.75 -2.51 -3.16
CA ILE A 174 13.35 -3.55 -4.00
C ILE A 174 13.59 -2.95 -5.38
N SER A 175 14.79 -3.12 -5.91
CA SER A 175 15.16 -2.63 -7.24
C SER A 175 15.82 -3.75 -8.05
N ALA A 176 15.33 -3.96 -9.27
CA ALA A 176 15.80 -4.99 -10.19
C ALA A 176 15.98 -4.42 -11.62
N GLY A 177 16.69 -5.17 -12.46
CA GLY A 177 16.98 -4.76 -13.85
C GLY A 177 17.79 -3.47 -13.92
N PHE A 178 17.25 -2.45 -14.58
CA PHE A 178 17.84 -1.10 -14.74
C PHE A 178 17.08 -0.04 -13.92
N ALA A 179 16.19 -0.48 -13.03
CA ALA A 179 15.27 0.41 -12.35
C ALA A 179 15.98 1.29 -11.32
N GLN A 180 15.33 2.40 -10.95
CA GLN A 180 15.80 3.32 -9.93
C GLN A 180 14.73 3.47 -8.85
N ASN A 181 15.04 2.99 -7.64
CA ASN A 181 14.16 3.09 -6.49
C ASN A 181 14.73 4.12 -5.50
N THR A 182 13.95 5.14 -5.17
CA THR A 182 14.34 6.19 -4.23
C THR A 182 13.34 6.20 -3.08
N TYR A 183 13.86 5.96 -1.88
CA TYR A 183 13.16 6.34 -0.65
C TYR A 183 13.46 7.80 -0.32
N ARG A 184 12.42 8.61 -0.09
CA ARG A 184 12.53 9.98 0.40
C ARG A 184 11.57 10.23 1.55
N GLY A 185 12.14 10.42 2.74
CA GLY A 185 11.37 10.59 3.97
C GLY A 185 11.61 11.95 4.62
N LEU A 186 10.61 12.50 5.30
CA LEU A 186 10.74 13.66 6.18
C LEU A 186 10.25 13.31 7.59
N VAL A 187 11.07 13.53 8.59
CA VAL A 187 10.68 13.54 9.99
C VAL A 187 10.92 14.94 10.54
N SER A 188 9.84 15.64 10.91
CA SER A 188 9.91 16.99 11.46
C SER A 188 9.34 17.01 12.87
N MET A 189 10.11 17.54 13.83
CA MET A 189 9.72 17.76 15.22
C MET A 189 9.60 19.26 15.48
N HIS A 190 8.37 19.73 15.66
CA HIS A 190 8.09 21.13 15.98
C HIS A 190 8.62 21.52 17.38
N PRO A 191 8.94 22.80 17.67
CA PRO A 191 9.39 23.24 19.00
C PRO A 191 8.43 22.88 20.16
N LYS A 192 7.13 22.77 19.86
CA LYS A 192 6.09 22.41 20.85
C LYS A 192 5.98 20.90 21.09
N ALA A 193 6.49 20.07 20.17
CA ALA A 193 6.35 18.61 20.22
C ALA A 193 7.35 18.00 21.22
N LYS A 194 7.10 18.20 22.51
CA LYS A 194 8.01 17.75 23.57
C LYS A 194 7.92 16.24 23.78
N ALA A 195 9.05 15.61 24.08
CA ALA A 195 9.17 14.18 24.38
C ALA A 195 8.62 13.23 23.28
N SER A 196 8.60 13.69 22.03
CA SER A 196 8.18 12.89 20.88
C SER A 196 9.27 11.90 20.46
N ARG A 197 8.86 10.82 19.79
CA ARG A 197 9.77 9.76 19.34
C ARG A 197 9.53 9.40 17.88
N ASN A 198 10.59 9.19 17.13
CA ASN A 198 10.55 8.58 15.82
C ASN A 198 11.58 7.46 15.72
N TYR A 199 11.19 6.37 15.07
CA TYR A 199 12.10 5.34 14.58
C TYR A 199 11.84 5.11 13.09
N THR A 200 12.88 5.24 12.28
CA THR A 200 12.83 5.09 10.83
C THR A 200 13.80 4.02 10.38
N GLN A 201 13.30 3.01 9.69
CA GLN A 201 14.09 1.93 9.10
C GLN A 201 13.84 1.90 7.60
N CYS A 202 14.89 2.09 6.82
CA CYS A 202 14.85 2.10 5.36
C CYS A 202 15.78 1.02 4.81
N ASP A 203 15.22 -0.13 4.46
CA ASP A 203 16.00 -1.20 3.86
C ASP A 203 15.80 -1.24 2.35
N SER A 204 16.90 -1.41 1.62
CA SER A 204 16.93 -1.53 0.17
C SER A 204 17.51 -2.87 -0.23
N LEU A 205 16.86 -3.58 -1.15
CA LEU A 205 17.33 -4.82 -1.75
C LEU A 205 17.58 -4.61 -3.24
N LEU A 206 18.82 -4.83 -3.68
CA LEU A 206 19.20 -4.82 -5.09
C LEU A 206 19.23 -6.24 -5.64
N ILE A 207 18.61 -6.43 -6.80
CA ILE A 207 18.63 -7.65 -7.59
C ILE A 207 19.37 -7.35 -8.89
N GLY A 208 20.53 -7.96 -9.09
CA GLY A 208 21.44 -7.65 -10.19
C GLY A 208 22.46 -6.56 -9.89
N ASP A 209 23.12 -6.05 -10.93
CA ASP A 209 24.25 -5.10 -10.85
C ASP A 209 24.00 -3.76 -11.58
N LYS A 210 22.84 -3.61 -12.24
CA LYS A 210 22.49 -2.42 -13.06
C LYS A 210 21.40 -1.53 -12.45
N CYS A 211 20.72 -1.99 -11.40
CA CYS A 211 19.68 -1.24 -10.72
C CYS A 211 20.27 -0.30 -9.66
N GLY A 212 19.47 0.66 -9.20
CA GLY A 212 19.88 1.63 -8.20
C GLY A 212 18.85 1.77 -7.08
N ALA A 213 19.34 1.79 -5.83
CA ALA A 213 18.54 2.09 -4.67
C ALA A 213 19.11 3.31 -3.93
N HIS A 214 18.27 4.32 -3.71
CA HIS A 214 18.64 5.61 -3.13
C HIS A 214 17.83 5.84 -1.87
N THR A 215 18.47 6.33 -0.81
CA THR A 215 17.78 6.68 0.44
C THR A 215 18.12 8.13 0.80
N VAL A 216 17.10 8.98 0.81
CA VAL A 216 17.23 10.43 1.06
C VAL A 216 16.37 10.83 2.26
N PRO A 217 16.90 10.71 3.49
CA PRO A 217 16.19 11.10 4.69
C PRO A 217 16.34 12.60 4.97
N TYR A 218 15.25 13.23 5.40
CA TYR A 218 15.23 14.59 5.95
C TYR A 218 14.79 14.53 7.40
N ILE A 219 15.64 15.02 8.30
CA ILE A 219 15.36 15.05 9.74
C ILE A 219 15.49 16.48 10.23
N GLU A 220 14.39 17.05 10.71
CA GLU A 220 14.36 18.38 11.32
C GLU A 220 13.90 18.29 12.77
N VAL A 221 14.78 18.50 13.73
CA VAL A 221 14.43 18.47 15.15
C VAL A 221 14.58 19.86 15.77
N LYS A 222 13.46 20.53 16.04
CA LYS A 222 13.44 21.92 16.55
C LYS A 222 13.16 21.99 18.06
N ASN A 223 13.45 20.91 18.81
CA ASN A 223 13.38 20.87 20.27
C ASN A 223 14.46 19.94 20.86
N ASN A 224 14.71 20.03 22.17
CA ASN A 224 15.77 19.28 22.86
C ASN A 224 15.30 18.03 23.63
N SER A 225 14.01 17.69 23.53
CA SER A 225 13.38 16.63 24.33
C SER A 225 12.98 15.40 23.52
N SER A 226 12.84 15.57 22.21
CA SER A 226 12.46 14.50 21.29
C SER A 226 13.65 13.63 20.89
N ARG A 227 13.36 12.38 20.53
CA ARG A 227 14.35 11.41 20.04
C ARG A 227 13.96 10.98 18.63
N VAL A 228 14.92 11.02 17.72
CA VAL A 228 14.74 10.59 16.33
C VAL A 228 15.87 9.63 16.00
N GLU A 229 15.52 8.44 15.54
CA GLU A 229 16.45 7.39 15.14
C GLU A 229 16.17 7.04 13.68
N HIS A 230 17.23 6.96 12.89
CA HIS A 230 17.15 6.57 11.48
C HIS A 230 18.25 5.57 11.17
N GLU A 231 17.85 4.42 10.64
CA GLU A 231 18.72 3.41 10.08
C GLU A 231 18.36 3.18 8.61
N ALA A 232 19.38 2.94 7.81
CA ALA A 232 19.22 2.56 6.43
C ALA A 232 20.21 1.43 6.10
N THR A 233 19.69 0.35 5.52
CA THR A 233 20.48 -0.83 5.15
C THR A 233 20.33 -1.08 3.67
N THR A 234 21.44 -1.38 3.01
CA THR A 234 21.41 -1.84 1.62
C THR A 234 21.91 -3.28 1.58
N SER A 235 21.13 -4.15 0.97
CA SER A 235 21.45 -5.55 0.74
C SER A 235 21.39 -5.84 -0.75
N LYS A 236 22.21 -6.77 -1.20
CA LYS A 236 22.12 -7.35 -2.55
C LYS A 236 21.71 -8.80 -2.37
N VAL A 237 20.88 -9.32 -3.28
CA VAL A 237 20.65 -10.77 -3.33
C VAL A 237 21.98 -11.44 -3.65
N ASP A 238 22.41 -12.32 -2.74
CA ASP A 238 23.70 -13.01 -2.82
C ASP A 238 23.59 -14.22 -3.77
N ASP A 239 24.54 -14.35 -4.69
CA ASP A 239 24.62 -15.47 -5.62
C ASP A 239 24.76 -16.80 -4.86
N ASP A 240 25.40 -16.80 -3.69
CA ASP A 240 25.52 -17.99 -2.83
C ASP A 240 24.15 -18.37 -2.22
N GLN A 241 23.33 -17.39 -1.84
CA GLN A 241 21.97 -17.64 -1.34
C GLN A 241 21.09 -18.24 -2.44
N LEU A 242 21.16 -17.69 -3.65
CA LEU A 242 20.44 -18.21 -4.81
C LEU A 242 20.95 -19.60 -5.21
N PHE A 243 22.26 -19.83 -5.21
CA PHE A 243 22.86 -21.13 -5.47
C PHE A 243 22.39 -22.17 -4.45
N TYR A 244 22.36 -21.83 -3.17
CA TYR A 244 21.88 -22.70 -2.10
C TYR A 244 20.39 -23.07 -2.23
N CYS A 245 19.55 -22.15 -2.70
CA CYS A 245 18.14 -22.43 -3.01
C CYS A 245 18.01 -23.34 -4.22
N ARG A 246 18.75 -23.07 -5.30
CA ARG A 246 18.76 -23.90 -6.51
C ARG A 246 19.25 -25.32 -6.27
N GLN A 247 20.24 -25.50 -5.40
CA GLN A 247 20.72 -26.83 -4.99
C GLN A 247 19.61 -27.66 -4.30
N ARG A 248 18.59 -27.02 -3.71
CA ARG A 248 17.42 -27.69 -3.13
C ARG A 248 16.32 -28.02 -4.13
N GLY A 249 16.55 -27.73 -5.42
CA GLY A 249 15.58 -27.98 -6.48
C GLY A 249 14.56 -26.84 -6.67
N MET A 250 14.77 -25.68 -6.05
CA MET A 250 14.02 -24.46 -6.39
C MET A 250 14.52 -23.92 -7.71
N ASP A 251 13.62 -23.40 -8.54
CA ASP A 251 14.06 -22.62 -9.68
C ASP A 251 14.56 -21.22 -9.24
N GLU A 252 15.08 -20.45 -10.20
CA GLU A 252 15.67 -19.14 -9.92
C GLU A 252 14.64 -18.11 -9.45
N GLU A 253 13.42 -18.16 -10.00
CA GLU A 253 12.35 -17.24 -9.64
C GLU A 253 11.78 -17.56 -8.26
N GLU A 254 11.58 -18.84 -7.94
CA GLU A 254 11.21 -19.34 -6.62
C GLU A 254 12.23 -18.94 -5.55
N ALA A 255 13.53 -19.06 -5.86
CA ALA A 255 14.61 -18.68 -4.96
C ALA A 255 14.58 -17.17 -4.66
N VAL A 256 14.42 -16.33 -5.69
CA VAL A 256 14.33 -14.87 -5.54
C VAL A 256 13.07 -14.49 -4.76
N ALA A 257 11.93 -15.08 -5.09
CA ALA A 257 10.67 -14.85 -4.39
C ALA A 257 10.77 -15.20 -2.90
N LEU A 258 11.47 -16.29 -2.54
CA LEU A 258 11.72 -16.67 -1.15
C LEU A 258 12.53 -15.60 -0.40
N VAL A 259 13.64 -15.15 -0.98
CA VAL A 259 14.51 -14.12 -0.38
C VAL A 259 13.75 -12.80 -0.21
N VAL A 260 13.04 -12.36 -1.26
CA VAL A 260 12.29 -11.11 -1.22
C VAL A 260 11.13 -11.17 -0.22
N ASN A 261 10.38 -12.28 -0.16
CA ASN A 261 9.34 -12.45 0.84
C ASN A 261 9.89 -12.41 2.26
N GLY A 262 11.06 -13.01 2.49
CA GLY A 262 11.78 -12.90 3.77
C GLY A 262 12.14 -11.46 4.12
N PHE A 263 12.64 -10.70 3.14
CA PHE A 263 12.98 -9.29 3.28
C PHE A 263 11.76 -8.39 3.59
N CYS A 264 10.62 -8.69 2.98
CA CYS A 264 9.36 -7.94 3.14
C CYS A 264 8.54 -8.34 4.38
N LYS A 265 8.95 -9.38 5.12
CA LYS A 265 8.19 -9.97 6.22
C LYS A 265 7.63 -8.96 7.21
N ASP A 266 8.45 -8.00 7.66
CA ASP A 266 8.05 -7.00 8.67
C ASP A 266 6.88 -6.13 8.21
N VAL A 267 6.80 -5.82 6.91
CA VAL A 267 5.71 -5.02 6.34
C VAL A 267 4.50 -5.90 6.04
N LEU A 268 4.71 -7.12 5.54
CA LEU A 268 3.62 -8.07 5.26
C LEU A 268 2.87 -8.48 6.55
N GLN A 269 3.56 -8.55 7.69
CA GLN A 269 2.93 -8.80 9.00
C GLN A 269 2.05 -7.64 9.50
N ALA A 270 2.21 -6.44 8.95
CA ALA A 270 1.36 -5.28 9.26
C ALA A 270 0.08 -5.24 8.41
N LEU A 271 -0.03 -6.10 7.39
CA LEU A 271 -1.26 -6.27 6.61
C LEU A 271 -2.20 -7.26 7.30
N PRO A 272 -3.53 -7.09 7.18
CA PRO A 272 -4.48 -8.15 7.51
C PRO A 272 -4.15 -9.41 6.71
N MET A 273 -4.33 -10.58 7.34
CA MET A 273 -3.86 -11.87 6.81
C MET A 273 -4.33 -12.16 5.37
N GLU A 274 -5.56 -11.76 5.05
CA GLU A 274 -6.16 -11.92 3.73
C GLU A 274 -5.37 -11.16 2.64
N PHE A 275 -5.04 -9.89 2.89
CA PHE A 275 -4.26 -9.06 1.96
C PHE A 275 -2.77 -9.39 1.94
N ALA A 276 -2.25 -9.95 3.05
CA ALA A 276 -0.85 -10.37 3.10
C ALA A 276 -0.57 -11.49 2.09
N MET A 277 -1.50 -12.43 1.89
CA MET A 277 -1.37 -13.50 0.92
C MET A 277 -1.38 -12.98 -0.53
N GLU A 278 -2.31 -12.08 -0.86
CA GLU A 278 -2.39 -11.47 -2.19
C GLU A 278 -1.15 -10.61 -2.48
N ALA A 279 -0.69 -9.82 -1.50
CA ALA A 279 0.53 -9.05 -1.62
C ALA A 279 1.76 -9.93 -1.89
N GLN A 280 1.87 -11.10 -1.26
CA GLN A 280 2.97 -12.05 -1.51
C GLN A 280 2.96 -12.59 -2.93
N GLN A 281 1.78 -12.94 -3.47
CA GLN A 281 1.65 -13.38 -4.86
C GLN A 281 2.02 -12.26 -5.83
N LEU A 282 1.56 -11.04 -5.55
CA LEU A 282 1.81 -9.87 -6.38
C LEU A 282 3.30 -9.46 -6.37
N VAL A 283 3.98 -9.62 -5.23
CA VAL A 283 5.45 -9.48 -5.13
C VAL A 283 6.15 -10.50 -6.04
N ALA A 284 5.74 -11.77 -6.01
CA ALA A 284 6.35 -12.82 -6.84
C ALA A 284 6.18 -12.53 -8.34
N ILE A 285 4.96 -12.20 -8.78
CA ILE A 285 4.67 -11.89 -10.20
C ILE A 285 5.42 -10.63 -10.67
N SER A 286 5.60 -9.65 -9.79
CA SER A 286 6.36 -8.43 -10.11
C SER A 286 7.85 -8.69 -10.35
N LEU A 287 8.34 -9.81 -9.83
CA LEU A 287 9.74 -10.20 -9.89
C LEU A 287 10.03 -11.25 -10.97
N GLU A 288 9.00 -11.81 -11.59
CA GLU A 288 9.11 -12.69 -12.76
C GLU A 288 9.92 -12.01 -13.88
N GLY A 289 10.91 -12.71 -14.42
CA GLY A 289 11.82 -12.16 -15.45
C GLY A 289 12.69 -10.96 -15.02
N SER A 290 12.80 -10.66 -13.71
CA SER A 290 13.65 -9.56 -13.20
C SER A 290 15.12 -9.94 -13.04
N VAL A 291 15.41 -11.23 -13.15
CA VAL A 291 16.76 -11.80 -13.11
C VAL A 291 17.16 -12.10 -14.56
N GLY A 292 17.84 -11.14 -15.19
CA GLY A 292 18.27 -11.17 -16.59
C GLY A 292 18.93 -9.87 -17.03
#